data_AF-A0A9D1DGK2-F1
#
_entry.id   AF-A0A9D1DGK2-F1
#
_cell.length_a   1.000
_cell.length_b   1.000
_cell.length_c   1.000
_cell.angle_alpha   90.00
_cell.angle_beta   90.00
_cell.angle_gamma   90.00
#
_symmetry.space_group_name_H-M   'P 1'
#
loop_
_entity.id
_entity.type
_entity.pdbx_description
1 polymer ?
#
loop_
_entity_poly.entity_id
_entity_poly.type
_entity_poly.pdbx_seq_one_letter_code
_entity_poly.pdbx_strand_id
1 'polypeptide(L)'
;MEAKTFGSFLAALRKAQGMTQKELAERLHISDKTVSRWERDEGTPDLAIIPVLAEIFGVSCDELLRGERRSPADRVDAATTAKGERERRRLLQAGLSRYRSQSMIAVGLDMAGLIAALICNLAFLQAVLGFFIGALFLVAGAVCQAIFMNQAFSSVADSDLPEEALQSYRQSVIGLAFWSFGLTLVLLGFNAPLLLVDAYLGLSAGSALLLGIVGGAIGLVIYGVARYFVKAALVRRGVLSLGAREDIYWKRRRLQGKCALVLAALLLTTAVVHWAANQFFGPYQTMVGTTFTDFASFAAYMEEDVPVSAVRPTSRRRRRIRRLHRRRYHLLPWKTRMAMCWCHTSGAITACFGFPMGERTIFPSRFTLTAI
;
A
#
# COMPACT_ATOMS: atom_id res chain seq x y z
N MET A 1 54.86 -5.21 -34.80
CA MET A 1 54.48 -4.91 -33.42
C MET A 1 54.17 -6.24 -32.76
N GLU A 2 54.99 -6.67 -31.81
CA GLU A 2 54.70 -7.88 -31.02
C GLU A 2 53.42 -7.64 -30.22
N ALA A 3 52.51 -8.63 -30.19
CA ALA A 3 51.31 -8.56 -29.38
C ALA A 3 51.73 -8.46 -27.91
N LYS A 4 51.25 -7.45 -27.18
CA LYS A 4 51.50 -7.35 -25.74
C LYS A 4 50.70 -8.44 -25.05
N THR A 5 51.41 -9.36 -24.43
CA THR A 5 50.88 -10.49 -23.68
C THR A 5 51.00 -10.25 -22.18
N PHE A 6 50.31 -11.08 -21.38
CA PHE A 6 50.44 -11.08 -19.93
C PHE A 6 51.91 -11.19 -19.49
N GLY A 7 52.66 -12.16 -20.05
CA GLY A 7 54.04 -12.44 -19.68
C GLY A 7 55.00 -11.30 -20.01
N SER A 8 54.90 -10.75 -21.22
CA SER A 8 55.71 -9.60 -21.63
C SER A 8 55.41 -8.35 -20.81
N PHE A 9 54.15 -8.13 -20.42
CA PHE A 9 53.75 -7.03 -19.55
C PHE A 9 54.25 -7.21 -18.11
N LEU A 10 54.14 -8.42 -17.55
CA LEU A 10 54.69 -8.76 -16.24
C LEU A 10 56.20 -8.53 -16.17
N ALA A 11 56.93 -8.98 -17.21
CA ALA A 11 58.37 -8.75 -17.32
C ALA A 11 58.71 -7.25 -17.39
N ALA A 12 57.90 -6.46 -18.10
CA ALA A 12 58.07 -5.01 -18.18
C ALA A 12 57.84 -4.33 -16.82
N LEU A 13 56.79 -4.71 -16.08
CA LEU A 13 56.51 -4.19 -14.74
C LEU A 13 57.61 -4.53 -13.74
N ARG A 14 58.10 -5.77 -13.75
CA ARG A 14 59.23 -6.20 -12.91
C ARG A 14 60.48 -5.38 -13.20
N LYS A 15 60.85 -5.23 -14.48
CA LYS A 15 62.01 -4.43 -14.89
C LYS A 15 61.86 -2.95 -14.53
N ALA A 16 60.65 -2.40 -14.63
CA ALA A 16 60.36 -1.01 -14.27
C ALA A 16 60.54 -0.73 -12.77
N GLN A 17 60.32 -1.72 -11.91
CA GLN A 17 60.59 -1.62 -10.47
C GLN A 17 62.02 -2.08 -10.08
N GLY A 18 62.88 -2.39 -11.06
CA GLY A 18 64.26 -2.81 -10.81
C GLY A 18 64.42 -4.18 -10.14
N MET A 19 63.37 -5.01 -10.11
CA MET A 19 63.39 -6.29 -9.43
C MET A 19 63.98 -7.42 -10.29
N THR A 20 64.67 -8.38 -9.67
CA THR A 20 65.08 -9.63 -10.32
C THR A 20 63.95 -10.67 -10.33
N GLN A 21 64.00 -11.68 -11.20
CA GLN A 21 62.99 -12.77 -11.20
C GLN A 21 62.97 -13.51 -9.86
N LYS A 22 64.14 -13.65 -9.22
CA LYS A 22 64.29 -14.27 -7.90
C LYS A 22 63.62 -13.45 -6.79
N GLU A 23 63.80 -12.13 -6.78
CA GLU A 23 63.15 -11.24 -5.80
C GLU A 23 61.62 -11.27 -5.93
N LEU A 24 61.09 -11.29 -7.16
CA LEU A 24 59.65 -11.42 -7.36
C LEU A 24 59.13 -12.78 -6.88
N ALA A 25 59.88 -13.85 -7.14
CA ALA A 25 59.54 -15.19 -6.69
C ALA A 25 59.57 -15.33 -5.17
N GLU A 26 60.53 -14.70 -4.50
CA GLU A 26 60.62 -14.63 -3.04
C GLU A 26 59.41 -13.90 -2.43
N ARG A 27 58.98 -12.77 -3.01
CA ARG A 27 57.79 -12.03 -2.56
C ARG A 27 56.49 -12.80 -2.74
N LEU A 28 56.43 -13.68 -3.73
CA LEU A 28 55.25 -14.51 -4.02
C LEU A 28 55.32 -15.91 -3.39
N HIS A 29 56.43 -16.23 -2.70
CA HIS A 29 56.70 -17.55 -2.13
C HIS A 29 56.61 -18.70 -3.16
N ILE A 30 57.11 -18.47 -4.37
CA ILE A 30 57.15 -19.45 -5.48
C ILE A 30 58.57 -19.63 -6.01
N SER A 31 58.77 -20.58 -6.93
CA SER A 31 60.07 -20.73 -7.60
C SER A 31 60.29 -19.64 -8.65
N ASP A 32 61.53 -19.20 -8.80
CA ASP A 32 62.01 -18.32 -9.87
C ASP A 32 61.71 -18.88 -11.27
N LYS A 33 61.79 -20.20 -11.44
CA LYS A 33 61.39 -20.92 -12.67
C LYS A 33 59.91 -20.70 -13.01
N THR A 34 59.05 -20.57 -12.00
CA THR A 34 57.61 -20.31 -12.19
C THR A 34 57.40 -18.91 -12.76
N VAL A 35 58.06 -17.90 -12.20
CA VAL A 35 58.03 -16.52 -12.70
C VAL A 35 58.59 -16.45 -14.13
N SER A 36 59.69 -17.16 -14.40
CA SER A 36 60.29 -17.22 -15.75
C SER A 36 59.36 -17.85 -16.79
N ARG A 37 58.56 -18.86 -16.40
CA ARG A 37 57.53 -19.43 -17.27
C ARG A 37 56.41 -18.44 -17.56
N TRP A 38 55.96 -17.69 -16.55
CA TRP A 38 54.93 -16.67 -16.73
C TRP A 38 55.40 -15.54 -17.64
N GLU A 39 56.63 -15.06 -17.48
CA GLU A 39 57.20 -14.00 -18.33
C GLU A 39 57.36 -14.42 -19.81
N ARG A 40 57.40 -15.73 -20.09
CA ARG A 40 57.50 -16.30 -21.45
C ARG A 40 56.18 -16.82 -22.00
N ASP A 41 55.06 -16.56 -21.30
CA ASP A 41 53.72 -17.06 -21.65
C ASP A 41 53.62 -18.61 -21.73
N GLU A 42 54.58 -19.33 -21.13
CA GLU A 42 54.61 -20.81 -21.08
C GLU A 42 53.80 -21.38 -19.89
N GLY A 43 53.08 -20.52 -19.19
CA GLY A 43 52.18 -20.88 -18.09
C GLY A 43 51.46 -19.65 -17.57
N THR A 44 50.28 -19.86 -16.99
CA THR A 44 49.49 -18.80 -16.35
C THR A 44 49.62 -18.87 -14.84
N PRO A 45 49.70 -17.73 -14.14
CA PRO A 45 49.59 -17.72 -12.69
C PRO A 45 48.21 -18.22 -12.26
N ASP A 46 48.15 -18.81 -11.07
CA ASP A 46 46.88 -19.17 -10.46
C ASP A 46 46.03 -17.91 -10.20
N LEU A 47 44.71 -18.06 -10.23
CA LEU A 47 43.76 -16.98 -10.01
C LEU A 47 43.99 -16.29 -8.65
N ALA A 48 44.46 -17.04 -7.65
CA ALA A 48 44.80 -16.54 -6.32
C ALA A 48 46.04 -15.62 -6.30
N ILE A 49 46.96 -15.74 -7.27
CA ILE A 49 48.22 -14.99 -7.30
C ILE A 49 48.06 -13.65 -8.04
N ILE A 50 47.08 -13.56 -8.95
CA ILE A 50 46.82 -12.35 -9.75
C ILE A 50 46.55 -11.09 -8.89
N PRO A 51 45.72 -11.13 -7.84
CA PRO A 51 45.51 -9.98 -6.96
C PRO A 51 46.79 -9.53 -6.26
N VAL A 52 47.62 -10.48 -5.83
CA VAL A 52 48.90 -10.20 -5.15
C VAL A 52 49.90 -9.54 -6.10
N LEU A 53 49.97 -10.02 -7.34
CA LEU A 53 50.77 -9.38 -8.39
C LEU A 53 50.30 -7.95 -8.67
N ALA A 54 48.98 -7.75 -8.78
CA ALA A 54 48.38 -6.44 -9.00
C ALA A 54 48.75 -5.45 -7.88
N GLU A 55 48.75 -5.90 -6.63
CA GLU A 55 49.15 -5.11 -5.46
C GLU A 55 50.64 -4.76 -5.46
N ILE A 56 51.53 -5.72 -5.73
CA ILE A 56 53.00 -5.50 -5.80
C ILE A 56 53.35 -4.44 -6.85
N PHE A 57 52.69 -4.49 -8.02
CA PHE A 57 53.00 -3.61 -9.14
C PHE A 57 52.14 -2.34 -9.20
N GLY A 58 51.16 -2.18 -8.30
CA GLY A 58 50.26 -1.02 -8.26
C GLY A 58 49.37 -0.89 -9.51
N VAL A 59 49.03 -2.01 -10.14
CA VAL A 59 48.17 -2.09 -11.34
C VAL A 59 46.85 -2.78 -11.00
N SER A 60 45.83 -2.67 -11.85
CA SER A 60 44.59 -3.44 -11.65
C SER A 60 44.74 -4.86 -12.20
N CYS A 61 43.97 -5.83 -11.68
CA CYS A 61 43.95 -7.19 -12.23
C CYS A 61 43.57 -7.21 -13.72
N ASP A 62 42.67 -6.32 -14.15
CA ASP A 62 42.28 -6.16 -15.56
C ASP A 62 43.45 -5.68 -16.43
N GLU A 63 44.28 -4.74 -15.95
CA GLU A 63 45.49 -4.29 -16.66
C GLU A 63 46.53 -5.40 -16.76
N LEU A 64 46.74 -6.15 -15.68
CA LEU A 64 47.67 -7.26 -15.65
C LEU A 64 47.26 -8.33 -16.68
N LEU A 65 45.98 -8.70 -16.69
CA LEU A 65 45.41 -9.72 -17.60
C LEU A 65 45.35 -9.28 -19.06
N ARG A 66 45.15 -7.98 -19.33
CA ARG A 66 45.16 -7.43 -20.70
C ARG A 66 46.56 -7.22 -21.26
N GLY A 67 47.60 -7.24 -20.42
CA GLY A 67 48.97 -6.99 -20.84
C GLY A 67 49.26 -5.52 -21.19
N GLU A 68 48.38 -4.59 -20.80
CA GLU A 68 48.49 -3.18 -21.14
C GLU A 68 48.18 -2.28 -19.94
N ARG A 69 49.06 -1.30 -19.71
CA ARG A 69 48.81 -0.25 -18.71
C ARG A 69 47.76 0.69 -19.27
N ARG A 70 46.59 0.75 -18.63
CA ARG A 70 45.64 1.82 -18.89
C ARG A 70 46.23 3.14 -18.42
N SER A 71 46.09 4.19 -19.23
CA SER A 71 46.38 5.52 -18.73
C SER A 71 45.36 5.88 -17.62
N PRO A 72 45.69 6.79 -16.69
CA PRO A 72 44.72 7.30 -15.74
C PRO A 72 43.45 7.85 -16.40
N ALA A 73 43.55 8.36 -17.64
CA ALA A 73 42.41 8.79 -18.44
C ALA A 73 41.50 7.61 -18.85
N ASP A 74 42.08 6.47 -19.29
CA ASP A 74 41.32 5.28 -19.69
C ASP A 74 40.61 4.57 -18.52
N ARG A 75 41.12 4.73 -17.28
CA ARG A 75 40.46 4.26 -16.05
C ARG A 75 39.21 5.07 -15.74
N VAL A 76 39.25 6.39 -15.96
CA VAL A 76 38.09 7.27 -15.84
C VAL A 76 37.09 6.99 -16.96
N ASP A 77 37.58 6.71 -18.18
CA ASP A 77 36.73 6.35 -19.33
C ASP A 77 36.00 5.02 -19.12
N ALA A 78 36.57 3.98 -18.52
CA ALA A 78 35.81 2.75 -18.23
C ALA A 78 34.60 3.01 -17.30
N ALA A 79 34.75 3.91 -16.33
CA ALA A 79 33.70 4.32 -15.40
C ALA A 79 32.70 5.33 -15.99
N THR A 80 33.05 6.08 -17.04
CA THR A 80 32.20 7.09 -17.70
C THR A 80 31.81 6.77 -19.15
N THR A 81 32.30 5.67 -19.70
CA THR A 81 31.99 5.23 -21.07
C THR A 81 30.49 4.95 -21.18
N ALA A 82 29.92 5.35 -22.31
CA ALA A 82 28.52 5.08 -22.64
C ALA A 82 28.14 3.59 -22.48
N LYS A 83 29.11 2.67 -22.62
CA LYS A 83 28.91 1.22 -22.40
C LYS A 83 28.78 0.87 -20.91
N GLY A 84 29.65 1.39 -20.04
CA GLY A 84 29.57 1.18 -18.59
C GLY A 84 28.29 1.76 -17.98
N GLU A 85 27.91 2.98 -18.38
CA GLU A 85 26.67 3.61 -17.92
C GLU A 85 25.42 2.84 -18.38
N ARG A 86 25.41 2.31 -19.61
CA ARG A 86 24.33 1.44 -20.11
C ARG A 86 24.23 0.16 -19.27
N GLU A 87 25.35 -0.43 -18.90
CA GLU A 87 25.35 -1.66 -18.11
C GLU A 87 24.84 -1.42 -16.68
N ARG A 88 25.29 -0.34 -16.02
CA ARG A 88 24.75 0.09 -14.71
C ARG A 88 23.25 0.29 -14.75
N ARG A 89 22.75 1.00 -15.77
CA ARG A 89 21.31 1.22 -15.96
C ARG A 89 20.56 -0.09 -16.16
N ARG A 90 21.11 -1.04 -16.91
CA ARG A 90 20.51 -2.37 -17.10
C ARG A 90 20.42 -3.14 -15.79
N LEU A 91 21.46 -3.13 -14.97
CA LEU A 91 21.46 -3.79 -13.65
C LEU A 91 20.37 -3.21 -12.74
N LEU A 92 20.33 -1.88 -12.61
CA LEU A 92 19.31 -1.20 -11.79
C LEU A 92 17.89 -1.41 -12.33
N GLN A 93 17.70 -1.36 -13.66
CA GLN A 93 16.41 -1.61 -14.29
C GLN A 93 15.98 -3.07 -14.13
N ALA A 94 16.89 -4.03 -14.22
CA ALA A 94 16.61 -5.44 -13.99
C ALA A 94 16.24 -5.71 -12.52
N GLY A 95 16.93 -5.08 -11.57
CA GLY A 95 16.56 -5.13 -10.15
C GLY A 95 15.17 -4.53 -9.90
N LEU A 96 14.86 -3.39 -10.54
CA LEU A 96 13.58 -2.72 -10.39
C LEU A 96 12.44 -3.49 -11.07
N SER A 97 12.67 -4.10 -12.23
CA SER A 97 11.67 -4.90 -12.93
C SER A 97 11.34 -6.18 -12.17
N ARG A 98 12.35 -6.83 -11.56
CA ARG A 98 12.16 -7.97 -10.65
C ARG A 98 11.30 -7.60 -9.46
N TYR A 99 11.67 -6.53 -8.74
CA TYR A 99 10.88 -6.04 -7.61
C TYR A 99 9.45 -5.67 -8.02
N ARG A 100 9.27 -5.01 -9.17
CA ARG A 100 7.95 -4.65 -9.68
C ARG A 100 7.10 -5.88 -10.00
N SER A 101 7.67 -6.90 -10.62
CA SER A 101 6.97 -8.16 -10.91
C SER A 101 6.56 -8.89 -9.63
N GLN A 102 7.50 -9.05 -8.68
CA GLN A 102 7.24 -9.67 -7.37
C GLN A 102 6.16 -8.92 -6.58
N SER A 103 6.20 -7.58 -6.60
CA SER A 103 5.19 -6.74 -5.96
C SER A 103 3.81 -6.90 -6.61
N MET A 104 3.72 -7.08 -7.94
CA MET A 104 2.44 -7.36 -8.61
C MET A 104 1.87 -8.72 -8.23
N ILE A 105 2.72 -9.74 -8.05
CA ILE A 105 2.30 -11.06 -7.59
C ILE A 105 1.71 -10.97 -6.17
N ALA A 106 2.36 -10.25 -5.26
CA ALA A 106 1.85 -10.06 -3.91
C ALA A 106 0.51 -9.29 -3.88
N VAL A 107 0.36 -8.27 -4.72
CA VAL A 107 -0.94 -7.57 -4.89
C VAL A 107 -2.01 -8.52 -5.47
N GLY A 108 -1.64 -9.41 -6.40
CA GLY A 108 -2.53 -10.44 -6.91
C GLY A 108 -3.04 -11.37 -5.81
N LEU A 109 -2.18 -11.74 -4.85
CA LEU A 109 -2.55 -12.53 -3.67
C LEU A 109 -3.54 -11.77 -2.78
N ASP A 110 -3.32 -10.48 -2.53
CA ASP A 110 -4.24 -9.63 -1.77
C ASP A 110 -5.63 -9.56 -2.42
N MET A 111 -5.67 -9.42 -3.76
CA MET A 111 -6.91 -9.40 -4.53
C MET A 111 -7.64 -10.75 -4.49
N ALA A 112 -6.91 -11.87 -4.56
CA ALA A 112 -7.48 -13.20 -4.38
C ALA A 112 -8.10 -13.37 -2.98
N GLY A 113 -7.44 -12.85 -1.95
CA GLY A 113 -7.96 -12.80 -0.58
C GLY A 113 -9.27 -12.02 -0.47
N LEU A 114 -9.38 -10.87 -1.13
CA LEU A 114 -10.62 -10.10 -1.19
C LEU A 114 -11.75 -10.90 -1.87
N ILE A 115 -11.46 -11.54 -3.00
CA ILE A 115 -12.43 -12.37 -3.72
C ILE A 115 -12.90 -13.54 -2.84
N ALA A 116 -11.98 -14.22 -2.16
CA ALA A 116 -12.32 -15.30 -1.23
C ALA A 116 -13.20 -14.83 -0.08
N ALA A 117 -12.91 -13.65 0.49
CA ALA A 117 -13.72 -13.05 1.55
C ALA A 117 -15.15 -12.73 1.07
N LEU A 118 -15.29 -12.18 -0.14
CA LEU A 118 -16.59 -11.90 -0.74
C LEU A 118 -17.37 -13.19 -1.03
N ILE A 119 -16.71 -14.25 -1.54
CA ILE A 119 -17.36 -15.55 -1.75
C ILE A 119 -17.88 -16.10 -0.42
N CYS A 120 -17.10 -16.04 0.66
CA CYS A 120 -17.54 -16.48 1.99
C CYS A 120 -18.75 -15.70 2.49
N ASN A 121 -18.76 -14.38 2.29
CA ASN A 121 -19.87 -13.52 2.68
C ASN A 121 -21.14 -13.78 1.84
N LEU A 122 -21.03 -13.86 0.51
CA LEU A 122 -22.18 -13.93 -0.39
C LEU A 122 -22.72 -15.35 -0.61
N ALA A 123 -21.85 -16.36 -0.70
CA ALA A 123 -22.27 -17.73 -0.99
C ALA A 123 -22.63 -18.51 0.28
N PHE A 124 -21.89 -18.29 1.37
CA PHE A 124 -22.06 -19.04 2.62
C PHE A 124 -22.75 -18.25 3.73
N LEU A 125 -22.99 -16.94 3.52
CA LEU A 125 -23.53 -16.04 4.54
C LEU A 125 -22.70 -16.00 5.83
N GLN A 126 -21.39 -16.31 5.73
CA GLN A 126 -20.45 -16.33 6.85
C GLN A 126 -19.49 -15.13 6.73
N ALA A 127 -19.98 -13.92 7.04
CA ALA A 127 -19.21 -12.68 6.88
C ALA A 127 -17.92 -12.69 7.72
N VAL A 128 -18.01 -13.08 8.98
CA VAL A 128 -16.87 -13.11 9.91
C VAL A 128 -15.79 -14.09 9.45
N LEU A 129 -16.17 -15.29 8.97
CA LEU A 129 -15.23 -16.24 8.38
C LEU A 129 -14.53 -15.65 7.15
N GLY A 130 -15.31 -14.99 6.28
CA GLY A 130 -14.77 -14.29 5.11
C GLY A 130 -13.75 -13.22 5.48
N PHE A 131 -13.98 -12.48 6.56
CA PHE A 131 -13.00 -11.52 7.07
C PHE A 131 -11.67 -12.18 7.45
N PHE A 132 -11.69 -13.25 8.25
CA PHE A 132 -10.46 -13.90 8.68
C PHE A 132 -9.67 -14.53 7.53
N ILE A 133 -10.37 -15.15 6.58
CA ILE A 133 -9.74 -15.69 5.36
C ILE A 133 -9.12 -14.55 4.55
N GLY A 134 -9.86 -13.46 4.31
CA GLY A 134 -9.33 -12.30 3.60
C GLY A 134 -8.13 -11.67 4.31
N ALA A 135 -8.22 -11.49 5.63
CA ALA A 135 -7.16 -10.91 6.46
C ALA A 135 -5.89 -11.78 6.45
N LEU A 136 -6.02 -13.11 6.45
CA LEU A 136 -4.88 -14.02 6.32
C LEU A 136 -4.10 -13.79 5.03
N PHE A 137 -4.80 -13.67 3.91
CA PHE A 137 -4.19 -13.40 2.61
C PHE A 137 -3.53 -12.02 2.56
N LEU A 138 -4.20 -11.00 3.10
CA LEU A 138 -3.65 -9.63 3.17
C LEU A 138 -2.39 -9.55 4.04
N VAL A 139 -2.36 -10.27 5.17
CA VAL A 139 -1.18 -10.35 6.03
C VAL A 139 -0.05 -11.08 5.32
N ALA A 140 -0.33 -12.21 4.66
CA ALA A 140 0.65 -12.94 3.87
C ALA A 140 1.21 -12.07 2.72
N GLY A 141 0.36 -11.34 2.01
CA GLY A 141 0.75 -10.40 0.97
C GLY A 141 1.62 -9.26 1.50
N ALA A 142 1.25 -8.65 2.63
CA ALA A 142 2.06 -7.60 3.27
C ALA A 142 3.44 -8.11 3.72
N VAL A 143 3.51 -9.33 4.28
CA VAL A 143 4.79 -9.96 4.65
C VAL A 143 5.66 -10.21 3.42
N CYS A 144 5.08 -10.76 2.35
CA CYS A 144 5.78 -10.95 1.08
C CYS A 144 6.30 -9.62 0.52
N GLN A 145 5.49 -8.56 0.52
CA GLN A 145 5.91 -7.22 0.09
C GLN A 145 7.09 -6.71 0.93
N ALA A 146 7.08 -6.92 2.24
CA ALA A 146 8.18 -6.52 3.12
C ALA A 146 9.47 -7.29 2.82
N ILE A 147 9.37 -8.61 2.60
CA ILE A 147 10.51 -9.47 2.23
C ILE A 147 11.09 -9.04 0.88
N PHE A 148 10.25 -8.85 -0.15
CA PHE A 148 10.70 -8.43 -1.47
C PHE A 148 11.34 -7.04 -1.46
N MET A 149 10.81 -6.12 -0.64
CA MET A 149 11.42 -4.81 -0.45
C MET A 149 12.81 -4.93 0.19
N ASN A 150 12.96 -5.77 1.21
CA ASN A 150 14.25 -6.02 1.83
C ASN A 150 15.25 -6.64 0.84
N GLN A 151 14.81 -7.64 0.06
CA GLN A 151 15.63 -8.27 -0.98
C GLN A 151 16.06 -7.28 -2.08
N ALA A 152 15.17 -6.36 -2.47
CA ALA A 152 15.49 -5.31 -3.44
C ALA A 152 16.62 -4.41 -2.92
N PHE A 153 16.58 -3.98 -1.66
CA PHE A 153 17.65 -3.19 -1.06
C PHE A 153 18.96 -3.98 -0.91
N SER A 154 18.91 -5.24 -0.46
CA SER A 154 20.12 -6.05 -0.32
C SER A 154 20.78 -6.35 -1.67
N SER A 155 19.99 -6.50 -2.75
CA SER A 155 20.52 -6.78 -4.09
C SER A 155 21.46 -5.71 -4.67
N VAL A 156 21.38 -4.49 -4.16
CA VAL A 156 22.19 -3.35 -4.62
C VAL A 156 23.17 -2.88 -3.53
N ALA A 157 23.11 -3.46 -2.33
CA ALA A 157 23.92 -3.03 -1.19
C ALA A 157 25.43 -3.20 -1.43
N ASP A 158 25.85 -4.30 -2.07
CA ASP A 158 27.26 -4.61 -2.33
C ASP A 158 27.74 -4.16 -3.72
N SER A 159 26.95 -3.35 -4.42
CA SER A 159 27.30 -2.90 -5.76
C SER A 159 28.14 -1.62 -5.72
N ASP A 160 29.28 -1.60 -6.44
CA ASP A 160 30.15 -0.42 -6.62
C ASP A 160 29.51 0.64 -7.55
N LEU A 161 28.27 1.02 -7.26
CA LEU A 161 27.50 2.00 -8.02
C LEU A 161 27.63 3.40 -7.40
N PRO A 162 27.55 4.46 -8.22
CA PRO A 162 27.49 5.82 -7.72
C PRO A 162 26.27 6.02 -6.79
N GLU A 163 26.48 6.73 -5.68
CA GLU A 163 25.43 6.94 -4.67
C GLU A 163 24.18 7.63 -5.25
N GLU A 164 24.33 8.51 -6.24
CA GLU A 164 23.20 9.16 -6.93
C GLU A 164 22.28 8.16 -7.65
N ALA A 165 22.86 7.18 -8.35
CA ALA A 165 22.10 6.16 -9.07
C ALA A 165 21.39 5.22 -8.10
N LEU A 166 22.07 4.89 -6.99
CA LEU A 166 21.54 4.07 -5.90
C LEU A 166 20.38 4.77 -5.18
N GLN A 167 20.48 6.08 -4.96
CA GLN A 167 19.40 6.90 -4.39
C GLN A 167 18.18 6.95 -5.32
N SER A 168 18.37 7.12 -6.63
CA SER A 168 17.28 7.09 -7.61
C SER A 168 16.54 5.74 -7.63
N TYR A 169 17.31 4.64 -7.54
CA TYR A 169 16.77 3.29 -7.39
C TYR A 169 15.95 3.14 -6.10
N ARG A 170 16.53 3.53 -4.94
CA ARG A 170 15.85 3.50 -3.63
C ARG A 170 14.55 4.30 -3.65
N GLN A 171 14.55 5.51 -4.23
CA GLN A 171 13.35 6.33 -4.35
C GLN A 171 12.24 5.65 -5.16
N SER A 172 12.61 4.94 -6.23
CA SER A 172 11.66 4.22 -7.08
C SER A 172 11.07 3.00 -6.37
N VAL A 173 11.91 2.21 -5.69
CA VAL A 173 11.49 1.06 -4.87
C VAL A 173 10.55 1.51 -3.75
N ILE A 174 10.91 2.54 -2.99
CA ILE A 174 10.09 3.11 -1.91
C ILE A 174 8.77 3.67 -2.46
N GLY A 175 8.81 4.34 -3.62
CA GLY A 175 7.63 4.86 -4.28
C GLY A 175 6.63 3.76 -4.64
N LEU A 176 7.12 2.65 -5.19
CA LEU A 176 6.31 1.49 -5.55
C LEU A 176 5.81 0.74 -4.30
N ALA A 177 6.68 0.56 -3.29
CA ALA A 177 6.31 -0.04 -2.00
C ALA A 177 5.16 0.71 -1.34
N PHE A 178 5.22 2.06 -1.32
CA PHE A 178 4.11 2.85 -0.81
C PHE A 178 2.81 2.56 -1.56
N TRP A 179 2.86 2.37 -2.87
CA TRP A 179 1.66 2.07 -3.65
C TRP A 179 1.09 0.69 -3.32
N SER A 180 1.93 -0.35 -3.19
CA SER A 180 1.48 -1.71 -2.87
C SER A 180 0.93 -1.82 -1.45
N PHE A 181 1.66 -1.33 -0.44
CA PHE A 181 1.19 -1.36 0.96
C PHE A 181 -0.07 -0.51 1.16
N GLY A 182 -0.19 0.59 0.41
CA GLY A 182 -1.39 1.41 0.42
C GLY A 182 -2.60 0.68 -0.12
N LEU A 183 -2.45 -0.08 -1.21
CA LEU A 183 -3.52 -0.91 -1.74
C LEU A 183 -3.92 -2.00 -0.74
N THR A 184 -2.96 -2.71 -0.13
CA THR A 184 -3.25 -3.72 0.91
C THR A 184 -4.05 -3.13 2.08
N LEU A 185 -3.72 -1.90 2.53
CA LEU A 185 -4.46 -1.24 3.60
C LEU A 185 -5.88 -0.82 3.18
N VAL A 186 -6.06 -0.39 1.94
CA VAL A 186 -7.40 -0.09 1.39
C VAL A 186 -8.25 -1.35 1.29
N LEU A 187 -7.67 -2.47 0.84
CA LEU A 187 -8.35 -3.77 0.77
C LEU A 187 -8.72 -4.29 2.17
N LEU A 188 -7.84 -4.11 3.16
CA LEU A 188 -8.15 -4.41 4.56
C LEU A 188 -9.31 -3.54 5.07
N GLY A 189 -9.28 -2.24 4.79
CA GLY A 189 -10.36 -1.32 5.13
C GLY A 189 -11.68 -1.70 4.46
N PHE A 190 -11.64 -2.15 3.20
CA PHE A 190 -12.83 -2.63 2.49
C PHE A 190 -13.40 -3.91 3.12
N ASN A 191 -12.56 -4.77 3.67
CA ASN A 191 -12.97 -6.02 4.31
C ASN A 191 -13.46 -5.79 5.76
N ALA A 192 -12.95 -4.78 6.46
CA ALA A 192 -13.27 -4.52 7.88
C ALA A 192 -14.77 -4.52 8.26
N PRO A 193 -15.72 -4.02 7.44
CA PRO A 193 -17.14 -4.05 7.77
C PRO A 193 -17.73 -5.46 7.93
N LEU A 194 -17.10 -6.50 7.38
CA LEU A 194 -17.54 -7.88 7.56
C LEU A 194 -17.44 -8.34 9.03
N LEU A 195 -16.61 -7.68 9.86
CA LEU A 195 -16.54 -7.92 11.30
C LEU A 195 -17.71 -7.31 12.08
N LEU A 196 -18.41 -6.31 11.51
CA LEU A 196 -19.44 -5.57 12.22
C LEU A 196 -20.80 -6.29 12.20
N VAL A 197 -20.88 -7.44 11.55
CA VAL A 197 -22.11 -8.21 11.37
C VAL A 197 -22.08 -9.44 12.26
N ASP A 198 -23.24 -9.82 12.77
CA ASP A 198 -23.40 -11.01 13.59
C ASP A 198 -22.82 -12.25 12.90
N ALA A 199 -22.17 -13.12 13.68
CA ALA A 199 -21.34 -14.20 13.16
C ALA A 199 -22.01 -15.15 12.17
N TYR A 200 -23.35 -15.26 12.21
CA TYR A 200 -24.14 -16.17 11.39
C TYR A 200 -24.93 -15.47 10.27
N LEU A 201 -24.73 -14.16 10.07
CA LEU A 201 -25.42 -13.38 9.05
C LEU A 201 -24.41 -12.83 8.03
N GLY A 202 -24.70 -13.04 6.76
CA GLY A 202 -23.98 -12.41 5.65
C GLY A 202 -24.48 -11.01 5.38
N LEU A 203 -23.61 -10.12 4.91
CA LEU A 203 -24.06 -8.88 4.30
C LEU A 203 -24.63 -9.15 2.91
N SER A 204 -25.78 -8.55 2.61
CA SER A 204 -26.25 -8.45 1.23
C SER A 204 -25.22 -7.74 0.36
N ALA A 205 -25.17 -8.11 -0.93
CA ALA A 205 -24.18 -7.59 -1.88
C ALA A 205 -24.08 -6.06 -1.88
N GLY A 206 -25.23 -5.37 -1.86
CA GLY A 206 -25.28 -3.91 -1.84
C GLY A 206 -24.72 -3.31 -0.54
N SER A 207 -25.02 -3.91 0.60
CA SER A 207 -24.54 -3.44 1.91
C SER A 207 -23.04 -3.69 2.07
N ALA A 208 -22.55 -4.86 1.65
CA ALA A 208 -21.13 -5.20 1.64
C ALA A 208 -20.32 -4.21 0.80
N LEU A 209 -20.82 -3.86 -0.39
CA LEU A 209 -20.15 -2.91 -1.27
C LEU A 209 -20.17 -1.49 -0.71
N LEU A 210 -21.31 -1.01 -0.19
CA LEU A 210 -21.42 0.34 0.37
C LEU A 210 -20.52 0.51 1.60
N LEU A 211 -20.63 -0.39 2.58
CA LEU A 211 -19.81 -0.33 3.77
C LEU A 211 -18.34 -0.57 3.45
N GLY A 212 -18.05 -1.47 2.50
CA GLY A 212 -16.69 -1.72 2.02
C GLY A 212 -16.07 -0.48 1.39
N ILE A 213 -16.80 0.29 0.56
CA ILE A 213 -16.28 1.56 0.01
C ILE A 213 -15.95 2.55 1.13
N VAL A 214 -16.83 2.67 2.14
CA VAL A 214 -16.58 3.54 3.29
C VAL A 214 -15.35 3.09 4.07
N GLY A 215 -15.23 1.79 4.35
CA GLY A 215 -14.08 1.22 5.04
C GLY A 215 -12.77 1.37 4.25
N GLY A 216 -12.82 1.16 2.93
CA GLY A 216 -11.69 1.40 2.03
C GLY A 216 -11.26 2.86 1.97
N ALA A 217 -12.22 3.80 2.00
CA ALA A 217 -11.93 5.24 2.09
C ALA A 217 -11.26 5.60 3.43
N ILE A 218 -11.70 5.00 4.54
CA ILE A 218 -11.02 5.14 5.84
C ILE A 218 -9.60 4.58 5.75
N GLY A 219 -9.42 3.39 5.16
CA GLY A 219 -8.11 2.80 4.92
C GLY A 219 -7.19 3.72 4.09
N LEU A 220 -7.72 4.38 3.05
CA LEU A 220 -6.97 5.33 2.24
C LEU A 220 -6.51 6.57 3.04
N VAL A 221 -7.37 7.07 3.95
CA VAL A 221 -7.02 8.18 4.84
C VAL A 221 -5.92 7.76 5.81
N ILE A 222 -6.04 6.59 6.45
CA ILE A 222 -5.02 6.04 7.36
C ILE A 222 -3.70 5.87 6.61
N TYR A 223 -3.74 5.32 5.39
CA TYR A 223 -2.57 5.18 4.53
C TYR A 223 -1.93 6.54 4.22
N GLY A 224 -2.72 7.55 3.87
CA GLY A 224 -2.22 8.90 3.58
C GLY A 224 -1.47 9.51 4.78
N VAL A 225 -2.02 9.34 5.99
CA VAL A 225 -1.40 9.78 7.24
C VAL A 225 -0.12 8.99 7.52
N ALA A 226 -0.16 7.66 7.44
CA ALA A 226 1.00 6.81 7.64
C ALA A 226 2.13 7.17 6.66
N ARG A 227 1.81 7.31 5.37
CA ARG A 227 2.75 7.73 4.33
C ARG A 227 3.37 9.10 4.62
N TYR A 228 2.59 10.06 5.12
CA TYR A 228 3.10 11.38 5.50
C TYR A 228 4.19 11.27 6.58
N PHE A 229 3.92 10.49 7.64
CA PHE A 229 4.88 10.29 8.75
C PHE A 229 6.08 9.44 8.35
N VAL A 230 5.87 8.32 7.66
CA VAL A 230 6.95 7.43 7.22
C VAL A 230 7.89 8.16 6.28
N LYS A 231 7.37 8.91 5.30
CA LYS A 231 8.22 9.70 4.38
C LYS A 231 9.02 10.75 5.14
N ALA A 232 8.44 11.40 6.14
CA ALA A 232 9.15 12.32 7.00
C ALA A 232 10.27 11.65 7.82
N ALA A 233 10.02 10.45 8.33
CA ALA A 233 11.00 9.66 9.07
C ALA A 233 12.16 9.21 8.17
N LEU A 234 11.87 8.77 6.94
CA LEU A 234 12.89 8.35 5.96
C LEU A 234 13.82 9.49 5.57
N VAL A 235 13.28 10.69 5.34
CA VAL A 235 14.09 11.90 5.07
C VAL A 235 14.94 12.27 6.29
N ARG A 236 14.34 12.25 7.50
CA ARG A 236 15.06 12.60 8.74
C ARG A 236 16.21 11.63 9.06
N ARG A 237 16.08 10.35 8.69
CA ARG A 237 17.13 9.33 8.84
C ARG A 237 18.17 9.36 7.70
N GLY A 238 18.05 10.25 6.73
CA GLY A 238 18.98 10.33 5.59
C GLY A 238 18.84 9.19 4.57
N VAL A 239 17.86 8.29 4.73
CA VAL A 239 17.64 7.16 3.80
C VAL A 239 17.14 7.66 2.44
N LEU A 240 16.39 8.76 2.44
CA LEU A 240 15.88 9.41 1.23
C LEU A 240 16.47 10.81 1.08
N SER A 241 17.43 10.97 0.17
CA SER A 241 17.91 12.29 -0.24
C SER A 241 16.88 12.97 -1.15
N LEU A 242 16.71 14.29 -0.99
CA LEU A 242 15.76 15.07 -1.78
C LEU A 242 16.45 15.90 -2.88
N GLY A 243 17.78 16.05 -2.82
CA GLY A 243 18.58 16.79 -3.79
C GLY A 243 17.98 18.15 -4.11
N ALA A 244 17.86 18.46 -5.41
CA ALA A 244 17.29 19.70 -5.92
C ALA A 244 15.79 19.93 -5.60
N ARG A 245 15.08 18.97 -5.00
CA ARG A 245 13.64 19.06 -4.67
C ARG A 245 13.36 19.28 -3.19
N GLU A 246 14.39 19.51 -2.38
CA GLU A 246 14.25 19.66 -0.93
C GLU A 246 13.32 20.83 -0.54
N ASP A 247 13.50 22.01 -1.14
CA ASP A 247 12.67 23.19 -0.85
C ASP A 247 11.19 22.95 -1.15
N ILE A 248 10.92 22.32 -2.30
CA ILE A 248 9.57 21.97 -2.75
C ILE A 248 8.94 20.98 -1.78
N TYR A 249 9.71 19.99 -1.32
CA TYR A 249 9.24 19.00 -0.36
C TYR A 249 8.86 19.65 0.98
N TRP A 250 9.73 20.50 1.54
CA TRP A 250 9.44 21.17 2.81
C TRP A 250 8.27 22.14 2.73
N LYS A 251 8.12 22.85 1.61
CA LYS A 251 6.96 23.71 1.35
C LYS A 251 5.67 22.90 1.29
N ARG A 252 5.66 21.78 0.56
CA ARG A 252 4.51 20.87 0.46
C ARG A 252 4.16 20.26 1.82
N ARG A 253 5.17 19.80 2.59
CA ARG A 253 4.97 19.21 3.91
C ARG A 253 4.36 20.19 4.90
N ARG A 254 4.83 21.45 4.90
CA ARG A 254 4.24 22.53 5.71
C ARG A 254 2.79 22.80 5.33
N LEU A 255 2.48 22.86 4.03
CA LEU A 255 1.11 23.05 3.55
C LEU A 255 0.20 21.89 3.95
N GLN A 256 0.64 20.65 3.73
CA GLN A 256 -0.09 19.45 4.12
C GLN A 256 -0.37 19.39 5.63
N GLY A 257 0.61 19.76 6.47
CA GLY A 257 0.43 19.83 7.92
C GLY A 257 -0.62 20.86 8.33
N LYS A 258 -0.62 22.05 7.71
CA LYS A 258 -1.64 23.08 7.96
C LYS A 258 -3.04 22.61 7.52
N CYS A 259 -3.16 22.05 6.32
CA CYS A 259 -4.43 21.52 5.82
C CYS A 259 -4.97 20.39 6.72
N ALA A 260 -4.10 19.47 7.16
CA ALA A 260 -4.49 18.40 8.06
C ALA A 260 -4.99 18.92 9.42
N LEU A 261 -4.33 19.94 9.97
CA LEU A 261 -4.74 20.57 11.24
C LEU A 261 -6.09 21.28 11.10
N VAL A 262 -6.30 22.01 10.00
CA VAL A 262 -7.59 22.65 9.71
C VAL A 262 -8.70 21.61 9.54
N LEU A 263 -8.44 20.53 8.79
CA LEU A 263 -9.40 19.43 8.63
C LEU A 263 -9.72 18.75 9.96
N ALA A 264 -8.72 18.49 10.80
CA ALA A 264 -8.93 17.91 12.13
C ALA A 264 -9.77 18.82 13.02
N ALA A 265 -9.53 20.14 13.00
CA ALA A 265 -10.34 21.11 13.73
C ALA A 265 -11.79 21.18 13.19
N LEU A 266 -11.98 21.11 11.87
CA LEU A 266 -13.32 21.06 11.25
C LEU A 266 -14.07 19.77 11.62
N LEU A 267 -13.40 18.63 11.62
CA LEU A 267 -14.00 17.36 12.05
C LEU A 267 -14.36 17.37 13.53
N LEU A 268 -13.47 17.87 14.39
CA LEU A 268 -13.72 17.99 15.83
C LEU A 268 -14.90 18.92 16.11
N THR A 269 -14.94 20.10 15.49
CA THR A 269 -16.05 21.04 15.65
C THR A 269 -17.37 20.44 15.15
N THR A 270 -17.36 19.75 14.00
CA THR A 270 -18.54 19.05 13.48
C THR A 270 -19.01 17.95 14.44
N ALA A 271 -18.09 17.15 14.99
CA ALA A 271 -18.42 16.10 15.95
C ALA A 271 -19.02 16.68 17.26
N VAL A 272 -18.45 17.75 17.79
CA VAL A 272 -18.95 18.45 18.98
C VAL A 272 -20.34 19.04 18.73
N VAL A 273 -20.54 19.69 17.58
CA VAL A 273 -21.85 20.24 17.19
C VAL A 273 -22.87 19.13 17.04
N HIS A 274 -22.53 18.01 16.40
CA HIS A 274 -23.43 16.88 16.25
C HIS A 274 -23.78 16.25 17.60
N TRP A 275 -22.80 16.05 18.48
CA TRP A 275 -23.03 15.56 19.83
C TRP A 275 -23.97 16.48 20.62
N ALA A 276 -23.71 17.79 20.63
CA ALA A 276 -24.56 18.77 21.29
C ALA A 276 -25.98 18.79 20.70
N ALA A 277 -26.11 18.79 19.36
CA ALA A 277 -27.40 18.74 18.69
C ALA A 277 -28.20 17.48 19.08
N ASN A 278 -27.55 16.32 19.21
CA ASN A 278 -28.21 15.09 19.62
C ASN A 278 -28.61 15.09 21.11
N GLN A 279 -27.90 15.83 21.97
CA GLN A 279 -28.31 16.01 23.37
C GLN A 279 -29.56 16.90 23.50
N PHE A 280 -29.65 17.98 22.71
CA PHE A 280 -30.77 18.94 22.80
C PHE A 280 -31.97 18.58 21.92
N PHE A 281 -31.75 17.94 20.78
CA PHE A 281 -32.78 17.66 19.76
C PHE A 281 -32.82 16.18 19.37
N GLY A 282 -32.24 15.31 20.19
CA GLY A 282 -32.20 13.88 19.92
C GLY A 282 -33.59 13.26 19.88
N PRO A 283 -33.77 12.16 19.11
CA PRO A 283 -35.05 11.48 18.95
C PRO A 283 -35.68 11.05 20.29
N TYR A 284 -34.84 10.77 21.30
CA TYR A 284 -35.25 10.38 22.64
C TYR A 284 -35.97 11.49 23.44
N GLN A 285 -35.75 12.78 23.12
CA GLN A 285 -36.48 13.87 23.77
C GLN A 285 -37.83 14.17 23.07
N THR A 286 -37.97 13.77 21.81
CA THR A 286 -39.20 13.97 21.03
C THR A 286 -40.17 12.79 21.06
N MET A 287 -39.72 11.60 21.49
CA MET A 287 -40.60 10.44 21.69
C MET A 287 -41.12 10.45 23.12
N VAL A 288 -42.39 10.84 23.29
CA VAL A 288 -43.15 10.50 24.50
C VAL A 288 -43.40 9.00 24.42
N GLY A 289 -42.51 8.20 25.02
CA GLY A 289 -42.71 6.76 25.12
C GLY A 289 -43.90 6.49 26.04
N THR A 290 -44.91 5.78 25.53
CA THR A 290 -45.90 5.14 26.38
C THR A 290 -45.32 3.81 26.86
N THR A 291 -45.05 3.69 28.15
CA THR A 291 -44.62 2.42 28.76
C THR A 291 -45.86 1.64 29.20
N PHE A 292 -45.97 0.37 28.80
CA PHE A 292 -47.07 -0.50 29.18
C PHE A 292 -46.57 -1.53 30.21
N THR A 293 -47.28 -1.67 31.32
CA THR A 293 -46.96 -2.66 32.38
C THR A 293 -47.54 -4.03 32.09
N ASP A 294 -48.54 -4.12 31.19
CA ASP A 294 -49.28 -5.35 30.88
C ASP A 294 -49.50 -5.50 29.37
N PHE A 295 -49.56 -6.74 28.89
CA PHE A 295 -49.74 -7.03 27.45
C PHE A 295 -51.10 -6.57 26.93
N ALA A 296 -52.16 -6.65 27.76
CA ALA A 296 -53.52 -6.26 27.37
C ALA A 296 -53.64 -4.75 27.07
N SER A 297 -52.94 -3.90 27.82
CA SER A 297 -52.94 -2.45 27.60
C SER A 297 -52.11 -2.03 26.40
N PHE A 298 -51.05 -2.77 26.06
CA PHE A 298 -50.34 -2.60 24.79
C PHE A 298 -51.20 -2.99 23.59
N ALA A 299 -51.90 -4.13 23.67
CA ALA A 299 -52.78 -4.60 22.60
C ALA A 299 -53.93 -3.60 22.33
N ALA A 300 -54.56 -3.08 23.38
CA ALA A 300 -55.60 -2.06 23.26
C ALA A 300 -55.11 -0.76 22.61
N TYR A 301 -53.88 -0.33 22.91
CA TYR A 301 -53.27 0.84 22.27
C TYR A 301 -52.99 0.63 20.78
N MET A 302 -52.58 -0.58 20.38
CA MET A 302 -52.36 -0.92 18.97
C MET A 302 -53.66 -1.05 18.17
N GLU A 303 -54.77 -1.34 18.84
CA GLU A 303 -56.12 -1.42 18.26
C GLU A 303 -56.83 -0.05 18.19
N GLU A 304 -56.30 0.99 18.84
CA GLU A 304 -56.88 2.33 18.81
C GLU A 304 -56.54 3.05 17.48
N ASP A 305 -57.55 3.27 16.64
CA ASP A 305 -57.41 3.99 15.38
C ASP A 305 -56.94 5.43 15.64
N VAL A 306 -55.70 5.74 15.26
CA VAL A 306 -55.09 7.07 15.46
C VAL A 306 -55.97 8.15 14.82
N PRO A 307 -56.56 9.09 15.59
CA PRO A 307 -57.40 10.12 15.01
C PRO A 307 -56.56 11.08 14.16
N VAL A 308 -56.94 11.23 12.89
CA VAL A 308 -56.27 12.07 11.86
C VAL A 308 -56.10 13.55 12.29
N SER A 309 -56.78 13.99 13.35
CA SER A 309 -56.78 15.37 13.86
C SER A 309 -55.59 15.74 14.76
N ALA A 310 -54.78 14.77 15.23
CA ALA A 310 -53.70 15.05 16.19
C ALA A 310 -52.42 15.66 15.59
N VAL A 311 -52.28 15.70 14.26
CA VAL A 311 -51.12 16.34 13.60
C VAL A 311 -51.40 17.83 13.40
N ARG A 312 -51.15 18.69 14.40
CA ARG A 312 -51.05 20.14 14.18
C ARG A 312 -49.73 20.44 13.44
N PRO A 313 -49.75 20.91 12.18
CA PRO A 313 -48.52 21.30 11.51
C PRO A 313 -48.08 22.66 12.04
N THR A 314 -47.04 22.67 12.87
CA THR A 314 -46.30 23.90 13.18
C THR A 314 -45.63 24.41 11.90
N SER A 315 -45.74 25.73 11.70
CA SER A 315 -45.26 26.56 10.58
C SER A 315 -46.14 26.62 9.30
N ARG A 316 -46.70 27.82 9.09
CA ARG A 316 -47.48 28.27 7.91
C ARG A 316 -46.73 28.14 6.56
N ARG A 317 -45.45 27.76 6.53
CA ARG A 317 -44.62 27.67 5.30
C ARG A 317 -44.92 26.43 4.43
N ARG A 318 -45.39 25.31 5.01
CA ARG A 318 -45.66 24.07 4.25
C ARG A 318 -46.91 24.12 3.35
N ARG A 319 -47.83 25.06 3.57
CA ARG A 319 -49.04 25.20 2.73
C ARG A 319 -48.73 25.71 1.31
N ARG A 320 -47.62 26.43 1.10
CA ARG A 320 -47.24 26.93 -0.23
C ARG A 320 -46.61 25.84 -1.10
N ILE A 321 -45.78 24.98 -0.52
CA ILE A 321 -45.09 23.89 -1.24
C ILE A 321 -46.07 22.77 -1.63
N ARG A 322 -47.03 22.42 -0.76
CA ARG A 322 -48.06 21.39 -1.08
C ARG A 322 -49.01 21.80 -2.22
N ARG A 323 -49.28 23.10 -2.42
CA ARG A 323 -50.11 23.58 -3.55
C ARG A 323 -49.37 23.48 -4.89
N LEU A 324 -48.05 23.63 -4.91
CA LEU A 324 -47.23 23.47 -6.11
C LEU A 324 -47.06 22.00 -6.50
N HIS A 325 -46.93 21.09 -5.51
CA HIS A 325 -46.82 19.66 -5.80
C HIS A 325 -48.14 19.03 -6.30
N ARG A 326 -49.32 19.43 -5.80
CA ARG A 326 -50.59 18.79 -6.21
C ARG A 326 -50.98 19.02 -7.68
N ARG A 327 -50.47 20.06 -8.35
CA ARG A 327 -50.79 20.32 -9.77
C ARG A 327 -50.00 19.48 -10.78
N ARG A 328 -48.91 18.80 -10.36
CA ARG A 328 -48.03 18.05 -11.30
C ARG A 328 -48.21 16.53 -11.31
N TYR A 329 -48.99 15.95 -10.40
CA TYR A 329 -49.03 14.48 -10.19
C TYR A 329 -50.29 13.76 -10.73
N HIS A 330 -51.21 14.49 -11.35
CA HIS A 330 -52.48 13.90 -11.83
C HIS A 330 -52.46 13.36 -13.26
N LEU A 331 -51.32 13.31 -13.96
CA LEU A 331 -51.29 12.98 -15.40
C LEU A 331 -50.31 11.86 -15.82
N LEU A 332 -49.80 11.00 -14.92
CA LEU A 332 -48.87 9.94 -15.33
C LEU A 332 -49.29 8.53 -14.84
N PRO A 333 -49.30 7.50 -15.72
CA PRO A 333 -49.72 6.13 -15.37
C PRO A 333 -48.80 5.43 -14.37
N TRP A 334 -49.35 4.44 -13.65
CA TRP A 334 -48.74 3.79 -12.48
C TRP A 334 -47.34 3.16 -12.69
N LYS A 335 -46.97 2.76 -13.93
CA LYS A 335 -45.66 2.14 -14.22
C LYS A 335 -44.46 3.08 -14.09
N THR A 336 -44.65 4.41 -14.16
CA THR A 336 -43.56 5.39 -13.90
C THR A 336 -43.42 5.75 -12.42
N ARG A 337 -44.33 5.31 -11.53
CA ARG A 337 -44.24 5.59 -10.09
C ARG A 337 -43.12 4.84 -9.37
N MET A 338 -42.71 3.67 -9.86
CA MET A 338 -41.60 2.90 -9.26
C MET A 338 -40.21 3.48 -9.59
N ALA A 339 -40.05 4.18 -10.71
CA ALA A 339 -38.75 4.70 -11.15
C ALA A 339 -38.35 6.03 -10.50
N MET A 340 -39.21 6.67 -9.71
CA MET A 340 -38.96 8.01 -9.11
C MET A 340 -38.92 8.03 -7.58
N CYS A 341 -38.63 6.89 -6.94
CA CYS A 341 -38.31 6.85 -5.50
C CYS A 341 -36.80 6.79 -5.23
N TRP A 342 -35.99 7.35 -6.16
CA TRP A 342 -34.55 7.44 -6.02
C TRP A 342 -34.09 8.85 -6.37
N CYS A 343 -34.34 9.80 -5.46
CA CYS A 343 -33.47 10.95 -5.28
C CYS A 343 -33.78 11.70 -3.98
N HIS A 344 -32.71 11.97 -3.22
CA HIS A 344 -32.63 12.78 -2.01
C HIS A 344 -33.25 12.23 -0.72
N THR A 345 -32.46 11.43 -0.01
CA THR A 345 -32.25 11.69 1.42
C THR A 345 -30.83 11.31 1.81
N SER A 346 -30.01 12.33 2.03
CA SER A 346 -28.69 12.24 2.62
C SER A 346 -28.83 11.75 4.07
N GLY A 347 -27.98 10.79 4.46
CA GLY A 347 -27.47 10.65 5.82
C GLY A 347 -28.49 10.29 6.91
N ALA A 348 -29.08 9.11 6.84
CA ALA A 348 -29.52 8.35 8.01
C ALA A 348 -29.75 6.90 7.59
N ILE A 349 -28.78 6.02 7.86
CA ILE A 349 -29.04 4.58 7.82
C ILE A 349 -29.70 4.26 9.16
N THR A 350 -31.03 4.19 9.16
CA THR A 350 -31.78 3.44 10.16
C THR A 350 -32.50 2.35 9.38
N ALA A 351 -32.12 1.11 9.65
CA ALA A 351 -32.72 -0.06 9.03
C ALA A 351 -34.18 -0.17 9.48
N CYS A 352 -35.11 0.32 8.67
CA CYS A 352 -36.51 -0.10 8.78
C CYS A 352 -36.64 -1.43 8.01
N PHE A 353 -36.53 -2.55 8.71
CA PHE A 353 -37.01 -3.84 8.20
C PHE A 353 -38.53 -3.79 8.09
N GLY A 354 -39.04 -3.38 6.93
CA GLY A 354 -40.42 -3.63 6.52
C GLY A 354 -40.43 -4.82 5.59
N PHE A 355 -40.72 -6.01 6.10
CA PHE A 355 -41.05 -7.17 5.27
C PHE A 355 -42.37 -6.89 4.51
N PRO A 356 -42.46 -7.23 3.20
CA PRO A 356 -43.75 -7.26 2.53
C PRO A 356 -44.54 -8.47 3.02
N MET A 357 -45.74 -8.23 3.55
CA MET A 357 -46.71 -9.28 3.88
C MET A 357 -47.04 -10.10 2.63
N GLY A 358 -46.85 -11.41 2.72
CA GLY A 358 -47.32 -12.36 1.73
C GLY A 358 -46.75 -13.75 1.93
N GLU A 359 -47.21 -14.47 2.97
CA GLU A 359 -47.58 -15.90 2.91
C GLU A 359 -47.78 -16.46 4.34
N ARG A 360 -48.91 -17.14 4.54
CA ARG A 360 -49.29 -17.81 5.78
C ARG A 360 -48.32 -18.96 6.06
N THR A 361 -47.58 -18.90 7.16
CA THR A 361 -47.03 -20.11 7.80
C THR A 361 -47.16 -20.01 9.32
N ILE A 362 -47.82 -21.02 9.86
CA ILE A 362 -48.13 -21.26 11.27
C ILE A 362 -46.91 -21.97 11.87
N PHE A 363 -46.38 -21.53 13.02
CA PHE A 363 -45.70 -22.37 14.05
C PHE A 363 -45.45 -21.52 15.33
N PRO A 364 -45.21 -22.13 16.51
CA PRO A 364 -45.94 -21.83 17.72
C PRO A 364 -45.07 -21.11 18.76
N SER A 365 -45.76 -20.59 19.76
CA SER A 365 -45.27 -20.02 21.00
C SER A 365 -44.14 -20.81 21.68
N ARG A 366 -43.00 -20.14 21.88
CA ARG A 366 -42.15 -20.29 23.09
C ARG A 366 -41.57 -18.93 23.48
N PHE A 367 -42.27 -18.23 24.35
CA PHE A 367 -41.73 -17.11 25.11
C PHE A 367 -40.96 -17.68 26.31
N THR A 368 -39.64 -17.54 26.31
CA THR A 368 -38.82 -17.60 27.52
C THR A 368 -38.74 -16.19 28.12
N LEU A 369 -39.49 -15.98 29.20
CA LEU A 369 -39.34 -14.85 30.10
C LEU A 369 -38.01 -14.98 30.85
N THR A 370 -37.11 -14.02 30.64
CA THR A 370 -36.02 -13.74 31.58
C THR A 370 -36.08 -12.25 31.89
N ALA A 371 -36.41 -11.97 33.15
CA ALA A 371 -36.51 -10.66 33.76
C ALA A 371 -35.13 -9.98 33.85
N ILE A 372 -35.09 -8.64 33.74
CA ILE A 372 -34.51 -7.67 34.72
C ILE A 372 -35.26 -6.35 34.55
#